data_AF-A0A4C1WXQ9-F1
#
_entry.id   AF-A0A4C1WXQ9-F1
#
_cell.length_a   1.000
_cell.length_b   1.000
_cell.length_c   1.000
_cell.angle_alpha   90.00
_cell.angle_beta   90.00
_cell.angle_gamma   90.00
#
_symmetry.space_group_name_H-M   'P 1'
#
loop_
_entity.id
_entity.type
_entity.pdbx_description
1 polymer ?
#
loop_
_entity_poly.entity_id
_entity_poly.type
_entity_poly.pdbx_seq_one_letter_code
_entity_poly.pdbx_strand_id
1 'polypeptide(L)'
;MRLGTTSENHPRNKKITTNWKKVLIALEEIDTPALNKTSNEIKTTNDIDNAIGTLTSHVTKVVKNYSRKFPVNSDHWKLPLIVRKLMRAKNAAPCRASDFPTPANRSYARAFQHKVRACQGGP
;
A
#
# COMPACT_ATOMS: atom_id res chain seq x y z
N MET A 1 5.09 33.05 -30.49
CA MET A 1 5.30 31.59 -30.38
C MET A 1 4.34 31.04 -29.33
N ARG A 2 3.38 30.19 -29.74
CA ARG A 2 2.44 29.51 -28.83
C ARG A 2 3.10 28.24 -28.30
N LEU A 3 3.31 28.17 -26.99
CA LEU A 3 3.69 26.92 -26.31
C LEU A 3 2.50 25.98 -26.34
N GLY A 4 2.61 24.89 -27.10
CA GLY A 4 1.64 23.80 -27.07
C GLY A 4 1.68 23.11 -25.71
N THR A 5 0.52 23.02 -25.07
CA THR A 5 0.35 22.19 -23.87
C THR A 5 0.36 20.73 -24.32
N THR A 6 1.50 20.06 -24.16
CA THR A 6 1.58 18.60 -24.22
C THR A 6 0.74 18.06 -23.08
N SER A 7 -0.49 17.65 -23.43
CA SER A 7 -1.33 16.80 -22.60
C SER A 7 -0.59 15.48 -22.40
N GLU A 8 0.32 15.45 -21.42
CA GLU A 8 0.92 14.23 -20.94
C GLU A 8 -0.19 13.36 -20.37
N ASN A 9 -0.61 12.39 -21.17
CA ASN A 9 -1.30 11.19 -20.73
C ASN A 9 -0.34 10.37 -19.86
N HIS A 10 0.02 10.89 -18.69
CA HIS A 10 0.70 10.08 -17.70
C HIS A 10 -0.30 9.02 -17.24
N PRO A 11 -0.01 7.71 -17.35
CA PRO A 11 -0.89 6.71 -16.79
C PRO A 11 -0.99 7.04 -15.31
N ARG A 12 -2.19 7.46 -14.89
CA ARG A 12 -2.53 7.66 -13.48
C ARG A 12 -2.14 6.37 -12.82
N ASN A 13 -1.01 6.40 -12.14
CA ASN A 13 -0.43 5.29 -11.42
C ASN A 13 -1.54 4.79 -10.48
N LYS A 14 -2.13 3.63 -10.77
CA LYS A 14 -3.23 3.04 -9.99
C LYS A 14 -2.62 1.84 -9.28
N LYS A 15 -2.56 1.88 -7.95
CA LYS A 15 -2.16 0.73 -7.14
C LYS A 15 -3.42 -0.04 -6.78
N ILE A 16 -3.33 -1.35 -6.93
CA ILE A 16 -4.39 -2.25 -6.52
C ILE A 16 -4.00 -2.77 -5.14
N THR A 17 -4.87 -2.56 -4.16
CA THR A 17 -4.69 -3.14 -2.82
C THR A 17 -5.85 -4.08 -2.56
N THR A 18 -5.53 -5.31 -2.19
CA THR A 18 -6.50 -6.34 -1.84
C THR A 18 -6.48 -6.55 -0.33
N ASN A 19 -7.65 -6.60 0.30
CA ASN A 19 -7.73 -6.94 1.72
C ASN A 19 -7.66 -8.47 1.89
N TRP A 20 -6.43 -8.99 2.06
CA TRP A 20 -6.19 -10.43 2.17
C TRP A 20 -6.90 -11.10 3.35
N LYS A 21 -7.08 -10.41 4.49
CA LYS A 21 -7.83 -10.96 5.63
C LYS A 21 -9.31 -11.20 5.28
N LYS A 22 -9.93 -10.25 4.58
CA LYS A 22 -11.32 -10.42 4.12
C LYS A 22 -11.45 -11.48 3.03
N VAL A 23 -10.45 -11.59 2.16
CA VAL A 23 -10.40 -12.67 1.15
C VAL A 23 -10.32 -14.04 1.83
N LEU A 24 -9.49 -14.20 2.87
CA LEU A 24 -9.40 -15.45 3.63
C LEU A 24 -10.73 -15.83 4.27
N ILE A 25 -11.36 -14.90 5.00
CA ILE A 25 -12.66 -15.13 5.64
C ILE A 25 -13.73 -15.49 4.59
N ALA A 26 -13.76 -14.75 3.47
CA ALA A 26 -14.72 -15.03 2.42
C ALA A 26 -14.48 -16.38 1.75
N LEU A 27 -13.23 -16.84 1.60
CA LEU A 27 -12.95 -18.18 1.07
C LEU A 27 -13.29 -19.28 2.07
N GLU A 28 -13.08 -19.04 3.36
CA GLU A 28 -13.39 -19.98 4.45
C GLU A 28 -14.90 -20.15 4.66
N GLU A 29 -15.68 -19.08 4.49
CA GLU A 29 -17.14 -19.09 4.60
C GLU A 29 -17.82 -19.80 3.40
N ILE A 30 -17.07 -20.05 2.32
CA ILE A 30 -17.59 -20.68 1.11
C ILE A 30 -17.54 -22.20 1.27
N ASP A 31 -18.45 -22.72 2.08
CA ASP A 31 -18.87 -24.12 2.07
C ASP A 31 -19.94 -24.32 0.98
N THR A 32 -19.63 -23.90 -0.26
CA THR A 32 -20.64 -23.88 -1.33
C THR A 32 -20.93 -25.30 -1.83
N PRO A 33 -22.21 -25.70 -1.89
CA PRO A 33 -22.59 -27.01 -2.41
C PRO A 33 -22.25 -27.19 -3.90
N ALA A 34 -21.97 -26.11 -4.63
CA ALA A 34 -21.56 -26.16 -6.04
C ALA A 34 -20.14 -26.73 -6.22
N LEU A 35 -19.16 -26.34 -5.39
CA LEU A 35 -17.81 -26.90 -5.44
C LEU A 35 -17.78 -28.34 -4.88
N ASN A 36 -18.57 -28.60 -3.83
CA ASN A 36 -18.68 -29.93 -3.24
C ASN A 36 -19.37 -30.93 -4.19
N LYS A 37 -20.37 -30.49 -4.98
CA LYS A 37 -20.98 -31.31 -6.05
C LYS A 37 -20.00 -31.63 -7.16
N THR A 38 -19.21 -30.66 -7.62
CA THR A 38 -18.22 -30.90 -8.68
C THR A 38 -17.15 -31.90 -8.28
N SER A 39 -16.78 -31.97 -6.99
CA SER A 39 -15.79 -32.94 -6.49
C SER A 39 -16.34 -34.38 -6.45
N ASN A 40 -17.63 -34.55 -6.15
CA ASN A 40 -18.25 -35.89 -6.02
C ASN A 40 -18.54 -36.55 -7.38
N GLU A 41 -18.48 -35.81 -8.48
CA GLU A 41 -18.78 -36.28 -9.83
C GLU A 41 -17.54 -36.44 -10.74
N ILE A 42 -16.32 -36.19 -10.25
CA ILE A 42 -15.09 -36.28 -11.05
C ILE A 42 -14.88 -37.74 -11.49
N LYS A 43 -15.18 -38.04 -12.74
CA LYS A 43 -14.96 -39.38 -13.34
C LYS A 43 -13.98 -39.33 -14.50
N THR A 44 -13.86 -38.19 -15.17
CA THR A 44 -13.05 -38.05 -16.38
C THR A 44 -12.03 -36.91 -16.26
N THR A 45 -10.99 -36.93 -17.08
CA THR A 45 -9.98 -35.87 -17.13
C THR A 45 -10.58 -34.51 -17.49
N ASN A 46 -11.63 -34.49 -18.32
CA ASN A 46 -12.33 -33.26 -18.69
C ASN A 46 -13.08 -32.64 -17.49
N ASP A 47 -13.54 -33.47 -16.54
CA ASP A 47 -14.16 -32.99 -15.30
C ASP A 47 -13.12 -32.33 -14.38
N ILE A 48 -11.86 -32.79 -14.42
CA ILE A 48 -10.74 -32.18 -13.70
C ILE A 48 -10.47 -30.78 -14.25
N ASP A 49 -10.35 -30.65 -15.56
CA ASP A 49 -10.11 -29.35 -16.21
C ASP A 49 -11.25 -28.36 -15.92
N ASN A 50 -12.50 -28.86 -15.95
CA ASN A 50 -13.67 -28.06 -15.62
C ASN A 50 -13.70 -27.63 -14.14
N ALA A 51 -13.34 -28.53 -13.21
CA ALA A 51 -13.26 -28.22 -11.79
C ALA A 51 -12.16 -27.17 -11.49
N ILE A 52 -10.99 -27.30 -12.13
CA ILE A 52 -9.91 -26.32 -12.03
C ILE A 52 -10.36 -24.95 -12.57
N GLY A 53 -11.04 -24.92 -13.72
CA GLY A 53 -11.59 -23.69 -14.29
C GLY A 53 -12.60 -23.02 -13.36
N THR A 54 -13.49 -23.83 -12.76
CA THR A 54 -14.52 -23.37 -11.82
C THR A 54 -13.88 -22.78 -10.56
N LEU A 55 -12.91 -23.47 -9.96
CA LEU A 55 -12.18 -22.99 -8.78
C LEU A 55 -11.42 -21.70 -9.08
N THR A 56 -10.73 -21.64 -10.22
CA THR A 56 -9.94 -20.46 -10.64
C THR A 56 -10.84 -19.25 -10.85
N SER A 57 -11.99 -19.43 -11.50
CA SER A 57 -12.99 -18.39 -11.69
C SER A 57 -13.52 -17.86 -10.36
N HIS A 58 -13.79 -18.78 -9.43
CA HIS A 58 -14.29 -18.46 -8.11
C HIS A 58 -13.28 -17.62 -7.29
N VAL A 59 -12.04 -18.10 -7.15
CA VAL A 59 -10.97 -17.39 -6.43
C VAL A 59 -10.74 -16.02 -7.07
N THR A 60 -10.71 -15.95 -8.40
CA THR A 60 -10.55 -14.68 -9.14
C THR A 60 -11.68 -13.70 -8.79
N LYS A 61 -12.94 -14.18 -8.71
CA LYS A 61 -14.10 -13.36 -8.35
C LYS A 61 -14.01 -12.84 -6.92
N VAL A 62 -13.66 -13.69 -5.96
CA VAL A 62 -13.50 -13.30 -4.55
C VAL A 62 -12.40 -12.24 -4.42
N VAL A 63 -11.22 -12.51 -4.97
CA VAL A 63 -10.08 -11.57 -4.94
C VAL A 63 -10.48 -10.23 -5.56
N LYS A 64 -11.17 -10.23 -6.71
CA LYS A 64 -11.63 -9.01 -7.39
C LYS A 64 -12.62 -8.20 -6.55
N ASN A 65 -13.55 -8.85 -5.84
CA ASN A 65 -14.53 -8.20 -4.98
C ASN A 65 -13.89 -7.48 -3.78
N TYR A 66 -12.81 -8.05 -3.23
CA TYR A 66 -12.08 -7.47 -2.10
C TYR A 66 -10.87 -6.64 -2.52
N SER A 67 -10.73 -6.39 -3.82
CA SER A 67 -9.70 -5.56 -4.39
C SER A 67 -10.22 -4.15 -4.62
N ARG A 68 -9.46 -3.15 -4.16
CA ARG A 68 -9.79 -1.74 -4.37
C ARG A 68 -8.65 -1.05 -5.11
N LYS A 69 -9.01 -0.35 -6.19
CA LYS A 69 -8.07 0.48 -6.95
C LYS A 69 -7.95 1.83 -6.26
N PHE A 70 -6.72 2.21 -5.92
CA PHE A 70 -6.40 3.52 -5.38
C PHE A 70 -5.52 4.29 -6.37
N PRO A 71 -5.78 5.60 -6.56
CA PRO A 71 -4.79 6.47 -7.20
C PRO A 71 -3.52 6.45 -6.35
N VAL A 72 -2.36 6.18 -6.95
CA VAL A 72 -1.03 6.22 -6.30
C VAL A 72 -0.66 7.64 -5.93
N ASN A 73 -1.25 8.61 -6.62
CA ASN A 73 -1.39 9.99 -6.21
C ASN A 73 -2.55 10.15 -5.22
N SER A 74 -2.63 9.32 -4.18
CA SER A 74 -3.22 9.79 -2.93
C SER A 74 -2.18 10.74 -2.36
N ASP A 75 -2.41 12.05 -2.53
CA ASP A 75 -1.68 13.11 -1.83
C ASP A 75 -1.26 12.57 -0.46
N HIS A 76 0.05 12.35 -0.33
CA HIS A 76 0.75 11.90 0.87
C HIS A 76 -0.08 12.25 2.09
N TRP A 77 -0.64 11.23 2.76
CA TRP A 77 -1.46 11.32 3.98
C TRP A 77 -1.51 12.76 4.47
N LYS A 78 -2.51 13.55 4.05
CA LYS A 78 -2.56 14.97 4.40
C LYS A 78 -2.69 15.03 5.92
N LEU A 79 -1.55 15.08 6.60
CA LEU A 79 -1.48 15.17 8.03
C LEU A 79 -2.29 16.41 8.40
N PRO A 80 -3.16 16.33 9.43
CA PRO A 80 -3.89 17.49 9.90
C PRO A 80 -2.95 18.67 10.04
N LEU A 81 -3.42 19.86 9.70
CA LEU A 81 -2.60 21.08 9.64
C LEU A 81 -1.73 21.27 10.88
N ILE A 82 -2.27 20.89 12.05
CA ILE A 82 -1.59 20.92 13.35
C ILE A 82 -0.35 20.02 13.37
N VAL A 83 -0.45 18.77 12.92
CA VAL A 83 0.67 17.81 12.89
C VAL A 83 1.74 18.28 11.91
N ARG A 84 1.35 18.81 10.75
CA ARG A 84 2.29 19.38 9.77
C ARG A 84 3.00 20.63 10.32
N LYS A 85 2.30 21.50 11.05
CA LYS A 85 2.88 22.67 11.73
C LYS A 85 3.87 22.23 12.82
N LEU A 86 3.50 21.23 13.63
CA LEU A 86 4.34 20.69 14.69
C LEU A 86 5.64 20.06 14.14
N MET A 87 5.55 19.28 13.06
CA MET A 87 6.72 18.74 12.37
C MET A 87 7.64 19.85 11.84
N ARG A 88 7.08 20.90 11.23
CA ARG A 88 7.86 22.05 10.75
C ARG A 88 8.55 22.79 11.89
N ALA A 89 7.84 23.06 12.98
CA ALA A 89 8.42 23.73 14.16
C ALA A 89 9.54 22.88 14.78
N LYS A 90 9.32 21.57 14.92
CA LYS A 90 10.33 20.62 15.42
C LYS A 90 11.58 20.57 14.52
N ASN A 91 11.40 20.61 13.20
CA ASN A 91 12.52 20.57 12.26
C ASN A 91 13.23 21.94 12.14
N ALA A 92 12.55 23.05 12.43
CA ALA A 92 13.14 24.39 12.41
C ALA A 92 14.03 24.67 13.63
N ALA A 93 13.75 24.08 14.79
CA ALA A 93 14.54 24.29 16.01
C ALA A 93 16.03 23.87 15.86
N PRO A 94 16.36 22.70 15.26
CA PRO A 94 17.74 22.35 14.92
C PRO A 94 18.37 23.28 13.88
N CYS A 95 17.61 23.77 12.91
CA CYS A 95 18.12 24.70 11.89
C CYS A 95 18.52 26.05 12.50
N ARG A 96 17.75 26.57 13.46
CA ARG A 96 18.14 27.79 14.21
C ARG A 96 19.37 27.59 15.08
N ALA A 97 19.55 26.40 15.65
CA ALA A 97 20.76 26.07 16.38
C ALA A 97 22.00 25.94 15.46
N SER A 98 21.82 25.66 14.17
CA SER A 98 22.91 25.68 13.18
C SER A 98 23.26 27.08 12.66
N ASP A 99 22.34 28.06 12.77
CA ASP A 99 22.61 29.47 12.44
C ASP A 99 23.70 30.06 13.36
N PHE A 100 23.89 29.48 14.56
CA PHE A 100 25.01 29.77 15.47
C PHE A 100 25.82 28.49 15.70
N PRO A 101 26.82 28.19 14.86
CA PRO A 101 27.50 26.89 14.83
C PRO A 101 28.54 26.78 15.96
N THR A 102 28.10 26.82 17.21
CA THR A 102 28.96 26.43 18.33
C THR A 102 29.30 24.93 18.20
N PRO A 103 30.53 24.50 18.56
CA PRO A 103 30.92 23.09 18.49
C PRO A 103 29.97 22.15 19.26
N ALA A 104 29.44 22.62 20.39
CA ALA A 104 28.46 21.89 21.20
C ALA A 104 27.14 21.64 20.45
N ASN A 105 26.58 22.66 19.79
CA ASN A 105 25.33 22.54 19.04
C ASN A 105 25.47 21.58 17.85
N ARG A 106 26.62 21.62 17.16
CA ARG A 106 26.93 20.68 16.06
C ARG A 106 27.03 19.24 16.54
N SER A 107 27.66 19.01 17.70
CA SER A 107 27.75 17.68 18.30
C SER A 107 26.36 17.14 18.67
N TYR A 108 25.53 17.96 19.32
CA TYR A 108 24.18 17.59 19.72
C TYR A 108 23.27 17.26 18.52
N ALA A 109 23.32 18.09 17.46
CA ALA A 109 22.55 17.85 16.24
C ALA A 109 22.94 16.53 15.55
N ARG A 110 24.24 16.21 15.47
CA ARG A 110 24.73 14.94 14.92
C ARG A 110 24.26 13.75 15.76
N ALA A 111 24.40 13.84 17.08
CA ALA A 111 23.93 12.79 17.99
C ALA A 111 22.42 12.51 17.83
N PHE A 112 21.61 13.56 17.68
CA PHE A 112 20.18 13.43 17.41
C PHE A 112 19.89 12.77 16.05
N GLN A 113 20.59 13.16 14.99
CA GLN A 113 20.46 12.54 13.67
C GLN A 113 20.83 11.05 13.68
N HIS A 114 21.88 10.67 14.42
CA HIS A 114 22.27 9.26 14.59
C HIS A 114 21.17 8.45 15.28
N LYS A 115 20.56 8.97 16.36
CA LYS A 115 19.43 8.30 17.02
C LYS A 115 18.22 8.15 16.08
N VAL A 116 17.86 9.20 15.34
CA VAL A 116 16.73 9.14 14.39
C VAL A 116 16.99 8.11 13.30
N ARG A 117 18.21 8.04 12.76
CA ARG A 117 18.59 7.04 11.74
C ARG A 117 18.58 5.61 12.30
N ALA A 118 19.06 5.42 13.52
CA ALA A 118 19.03 4.11 14.19
C ALA A 118 17.59 3.62 14.45
N CYS A 119 16.66 4.53 14.74
CA CYS A 119 15.24 4.19 14.91
C CYS A 119 14.48 4.00 13.59
N GLN A 120 14.95 4.58 12.49
CA GLN A 120 14.34 4.43 11.16
C GLN A 120 14.86 3.21 10.39
N GLY A 121 16.03 2.67 10.78
CA GLY A 121 16.62 1.45 10.21
C GLY A 121 16.47 0.24 11.13
N GLY A 122 15.26 -0.04 11.63
CA GLY A 122 14.96 -1.34 12.24
C GLY A 122 14.91 -2.45 11.18
N PRO A 123 15.22 -3.71 11.55
CA PRO A 123 15.32 -4.86 10.64
C PRO A 123 14.05 -5.13 9.82
#